data_AF-A0AB36SV12-F1
#
_entry.id   AF-A0AB36SV12-F1
#
_cell.length_a   1.000
_cell.length_b   1.000
_cell.length_c   1.000
_cell.angle_alpha   90.00
_cell.angle_beta   90.00
_cell.angle_gamma   90.00
#
_symmetry.space_group_name_H-M   'P 1'
#
loop_
_entity.id
_entity.type
_entity.pdbx_description
1 polymer ?
#
loop_
_entity_poly.entity_id
_entity_poly.type
_entity_poly.pdbx_seq_one_letter_code
_entity_poly.pdbx_strand_id
1 'polypeptide(L)' 'MCALCRNTGTIRKEIFSGVVLTEGCNCDVAKQQQEENDKRWKAYLIKFESMKQELQRNQQQKVS' A
#
# COMPACT_ATOMS: atom_id res chain seq x y z
N MET A 1 16.91 -9.84 -11.05
CA MET A 1 15.81 -10.38 -10.23
C MET A 1 16.37 -10.73 -8.86
N CYS A 2 15.81 -10.20 -7.76
CA CYS A 2 16.30 -10.49 -6.41
C CYS A 2 16.03 -11.95 -6.04
N ALA A 3 17.05 -12.71 -5.61
CA ALA A 3 16.92 -14.12 -5.29
C ALA A 3 16.01 -14.40 -4.08
N LEU A 4 15.98 -13.47 -3.11
CA LEU A 4 15.22 -13.62 -1.87
C LEU A 4 13.72 -13.37 -2.06
N CYS A 5 13.37 -12.25 -2.71
CA CYS A 5 11.97 -11.84 -2.86
C CYS A 5 11.39 -12.09 -4.26
N ARG A 6 12.19 -12.54 -5.23
CA ARG A 6 11.78 -12.72 -6.65
C ARG A 6 11.09 -11.48 -7.22
N ASN A 7 11.61 -10.29 -6.87
CA ASN A 7 11.09 -8.96 -7.22
C ASN A 7 9.68 -8.62 -6.65
N THR A 8 9.15 -9.40 -5.71
CA THR A 8 7.86 -9.10 -5.05
C THR A 8 7.98 -8.06 -3.93
N GLY A 9 9.19 -7.74 -3.50
CA GLY A 9 9.44 -6.84 -2.37
C GLY A 9 9.22 -7.49 -1.00
N THR A 10 8.75 -8.74 -0.93
CA THR A 10 8.49 -9.47 0.31
C THR A 10 9.25 -10.79 0.36
N ILE A 11 9.79 -11.14 1.52
CA ILE A 11 10.46 -12.40 1.80
C ILE A 11 9.51 -13.24 2.66
N ARG A 12 9.33 -14.52 2.31
CA ARG A 12 8.54 -15.49 3.08
C ARG A 12 9.44 -16.64 3.50
N LYS A 13 9.53 -16.90 4.80
CA LYS A 13 10.35 -17.96 5.38
C LYS A 13 9.55 -18.75 6.40
N GLU A 14 9.39 -20.05 6.19
CA GLU A 14 8.81 -20.93 7.21
C GLU A 14 9.79 -21.06 8.39
N ILE A 15 9.31 -20.78 9.61
CA ILE A 15 10.09 -20.85 10.85
C ILE A 15 9.66 -22.00 11.75
N PHE A 16 8.40 -22.43 11.64
CA PHE A 16 7.84 -23.66 12.21
C PHE A 16 6.83 -24.22 11.24
N SER A 17 6.45 -25.50 11.41
CA SER A 17 5.42 -26.14 10.58
C SER A 17 4.14 -25.29 10.52
N GLY A 18 3.86 -24.73 9.34
CA GLY A 18 2.69 -23.87 9.12
C GLY A 18 2.84 -22.41 9.60
N VAL A 19 3.99 -22.01 10.13
CA VAL A 19 4.27 -20.64 10.59
C VAL A 19 5.29 -19.99 9.65
N VAL A 20 4.84 -18.98 8.89
CA VAL A 20 5.67 -18.26 7.92
C VAL A 20 5.96 -16.83 8.41
N LEU A 21 7.23 -16.54 8.61
CA LEU A 21 7.71 -15.18 8.80
C LEU A 21 7.67 -14.44 7.44
N THR A 22 7.02 -13.28 7.43
CA THR A 22 6.90 -12.43 6.25
C THR A 22 7.55 -11.08 6.53
N GLU A 23 8.58 -10.74 5.77
CA GLU A 23 9.39 -9.53 5.96
C GLU A 23 9.54 -8.74 4.66
N GLY A 24 9.85 -7.45 4.77
CA GLY A 24 10.22 -6.62 3.62
C GLY A 24 11.61 -7.00 3.08
N CYS A 25 11.79 -6.91 1.75
CA CYS A 25 13.09 -7.04 1.13
C CYS A 25 13.77 -5.67 1.00
N ASN A 26 15.08 -5.61 1.23
CA ASN A 26 15.86 -4.37 1.13
C ASN A 26 16.62 -4.23 -0.21
N CYS A 27 16.24 -4.98 -1.25
CA CYS A 27 16.84 -4.83 -2.58
C CYS A 27 16.37 -3.55 -3.27
N ASP A 28 17.14 -3.06 -4.25
CA ASP A 28 16.87 -1.76 -4.90
C ASP A 28 15.49 -1.70 -5.56
N VAL A 29 15.06 -2.81 -6.17
CA VAL A 29 13.72 -2.93 -6.76
C VAL A 29 12.63 -2.79 -5.70
N ALA A 30 12.81 -3.41 -4.52
CA ALA A 30 11.85 -3.32 -3.43
C ALA A 30 11.79 -1.91 -2.83
N LYS A 31 12.94 -1.23 -2.70
CA LYS A 31 12.99 0.17 -2.27
C LYS A 31 12.26 1.10 -3.23
N GLN A 32 12.52 0.96 -4.54
CA GLN A 32 11.82 1.73 -5.57
C GLN A 32 10.30 1.49 -5.54
N GLN A 33 9.88 0.23 -5.40
CA GLN A 33 8.47 -0.12 -5.25
C GLN A 33 7.85 0.51 -4.00
N GLN A 34 8.57 0.52 -2.87
CA GLN A 34 8.10 1.16 -1.64
C GLN A 34 7.90 2.66 -1.84
N GLU A 35 8.88 3.36 -2.42
CA GLU A 35 8.78 4.80 -2.70
C GLU A 35 7.62 5.13 -3.64
N GLU A 36 7.40 4.31 -4.67
CA GLU A 36 6.29 4.49 -5.60
C GLU A 36 4.94 4.25 -4.91
N ASN A 37 4.85 3.19 -4.10
CA ASN A 37 3.64 2.88 -3.33
C ASN A 37 3.33 3.99 -2.32
N ASP A 38 4.33 4.55 -1.65
CA ASP A 38 4.14 5.68 -0.73
C ASP A 38 3.60 6.92 -1.46
N LYS A 39 4.09 7.20 -2.68
CA LYS A 39 3.56 8.29 -3.53
C LYS A 39 2.09 8.04 -3.90
N ARG A 40 1.78 6.82 -4.34
CA ARG A 40 0.41 6.40 -4.70
C ARG A 40 -0.52 6.48 -3.49
N TRP A 41 -0.06 6.06 -2.31
CA TRP A 41 -0.81 6.11 -1.06
C TRP A 41 -1.16 7.55 -0.66
N LYS A 42 -0.18 8.46 -0.70
CA LYS A 42 -0.43 9.89 -0.42
C LYS A 42 -1.44 10.50 -1.40
N ALA A 43 -1.33 10.20 -2.69
CA ALA A 43 -2.29 10.66 -3.69
C ALA A 43 -3.70 10.09 -3.44
N TYR A 44 -3.80 8.81 -3.07
CA TYR A 44 -5.06 8.18 -2.71
C TYR A 44 -5.71 8.87 -1.51
N LEU A 45 -4.96 9.17 -0.45
CA LEU A 45 -5.48 9.86 0.73
C LEU A 45 -6.07 11.24 0.41
N ILE A 46 -5.39 12.03 -0.45
CA ILE A 46 -5.89 13.33 -0.90
C ILE A 46 -7.21 13.16 -1.67
N LYS A 47 -7.25 12.20 -2.60
CA LYS A 47 -8.46 11.93 -3.39
C LYS A 47 -9.62 11.47 -2.49
N PHE A 48 -9.32 10.60 -1.54
CA PHE A 48 -10.30 10.08 -0.59
C PHE A 48 -10.92 11.20 0.26
N GLU A 49 -10.11 12.12 0.79
CA GLU A 49 -10.61 13.25 1.57
C GLU A 49 -11.49 14.19 0.72
N SER A 50 -11.09 14.45 -0.53
CA SER A 50 -11.91 15.21 -1.48
C SER A 50 -13.28 14.56 -1.74
N MET A 51 -13.30 13.24 -1.93
CA MET A 51 -14.55 12.49 -2.12
C MET A 51 -15.45 12.54 -0.89
N LYS A 52 -14.87 12.49 0.33
CA LYS A 52 -15.62 12.62 1.58
C LYS A 52 -16.32 13.97 1.68
N GLN A 53 -15.62 15.06 1.36
CA GLN A 53 -16.20 16.41 1.35
C GLN A 53 -17.31 16.56 0.31
N GLU A 54 -17.14 15.96 -0.87
CA GLU A 54 -18.17 15.95 -1.92
C GLU A 54 -19.44 15.22 -1.46
N LEU A 55 -19.28 14.05 -0.84
CA LEU A 55 -20.40 13.30 -0.27
C LEU A 55 -21.16 14.11 0.77
N GLN A 56 -20.46 14.85 1.65
CA GLN A 56 -21.08 15.71 2.65
C GLN A 56 -21.88 16.85 2.01
N ARG A 57 -21.33 17.54 1.00
CA ARG A 57 -22.07 18.60 0.27
C ARG A 57 -23.33 18.07 -0.40
N ASN A 58 -23.23 16.90 -1.04
CA ASN A 58 -24.36 16.26 -1.73
C ASN A 58 -25.45 15.82 -0.74
N GLN A 59 -25.09 15.41 0.48
CA GLN A 59 -26.07 15.13 1.54
C GLN A 59 -26.77 16.40 2.01
N GLN A 60 -26.05 17.50 2.22
CA GLN A 60 -26.64 18.77 2.64
C GLN A 60 -27.59 19.35 1.58
N GLN A 61 -27.23 19.30 0.29
CA GLN A 61 -28.08 19.76 -0.80
C GLN A 61 -29.40 18.97 -0.93
N LYS A 62 -29.41 17.68 -0.54
CA LYS A 62 -30.63 16.85 -0.58
C LYS A 62 -31.59 17.12 0.59
N VAL A 63 -31.15 17.83 1.62
CA VAL A 63 -31.95 18.15 2.82
C VAL A 63 -32.52 19.58 2.76
N SER A 64 -32.01 20.43 1.86
CA SER A 64 -32.60 21.74 1.50
C SER A 64 -33.75 21.59 0.50
#